data_AF-A0A9D1F5F6-F1
#
_entry.id   AF-A0A9D1F5F6-F1
#
_cell.length_a   1.000
_cell.length_b   1.000
_cell.length_c   1.000
_cell.angle_alpha   90.00
_cell.angle_beta   90.00
_cell.angle_gamma   90.00
#
_symmetry.space_group_name_H-M   'P 1'
#
loop_
_entity.id
_entity.type
_entity.pdbx_description
1 polymer ?
#
loop_
_entity_poly.entity_id
_entity_poly.type
_entity_poly.pdbx_seq_one_letter_code
_entity_poly.pdbx_strand_id
1 'polypeptide(L)'
;MASFQGTKINPTRFHKSQIKFYIILIIMSVVMALPIVFIFCQAFKPIDELFAYPPKFFVRNPSLSNFRKLFATMETSNVPIARYFFNSLASTLLTVVFTLLISSLAGYALAKKKFRLKNFVFNMNTLALMFVPTAVMIPKYLVINELGLIDNFWVHVIPALALPVGLFLIKQFMDQIPDELLEAARIDGAKERTIFFRIVLPLSKSPLATVAILAFQTAWNTIDASSLYVNSEVNQTFAFYMSTLTTTGNDVVGQGMAAAAALIMFIPNLIIFIVMQKQVMDTMAHSGIK
;
A
#
# COMPACT_ATOMS: atom_id res chain seq x y z
N MET A 1 26.79 -27.64 27.79
CA MET A 1 25.60 -28.06 27.01
C MET A 1 24.37 -27.47 27.66
N ALA A 2 23.85 -26.37 27.13
CA ALA A 2 22.51 -25.90 27.43
C ALA A 2 21.87 -25.52 26.09
N SER A 3 21.13 -26.45 25.50
CA SER A 3 20.39 -26.18 24.28
C SER A 3 19.27 -25.21 24.63
N PHE A 4 19.37 -23.98 24.16
CA PHE A 4 18.23 -23.08 24.14
C PHE A 4 17.23 -23.68 23.14
N GLN A 5 16.30 -24.49 23.63
CA GLN A 5 15.15 -24.93 22.87
C GLN A 5 14.30 -23.70 22.62
N GLY A 6 14.44 -23.11 21.42
CA GLY A 6 13.49 -22.14 20.90
C GLY A 6 12.11 -22.75 21.05
N THR A 7 11.30 -22.15 21.94
CA THR A 7 9.91 -22.54 22.12
C THR A 7 9.26 -22.51 20.75
N LYS A 8 8.78 -23.66 20.27
CA LYS A 8 7.87 -23.71 19.14
C LYS A 8 6.71 -22.78 19.51
N ILE A 9 6.67 -21.61 18.88
CA ILE A 9 5.77 -20.48 19.21
C ILE A 9 4.29 -20.88 19.07
N ASN A 10 3.99 -22.04 18.46
CA ASN A 10 2.65 -22.55 18.32
C ASN A 10 2.40 -23.78 19.24
N PRO A 11 1.68 -23.63 20.36
CA PRO A 11 1.35 -24.74 21.24
C PRO A 11 0.44 -25.75 20.53
N THR A 12 0.77 -27.04 20.64
CA THR A 12 0.07 -28.13 19.94
C THR A 12 -1.31 -28.47 20.52
N ARG A 13 -1.63 -27.94 21.72
CA ARG A 13 -2.92 -28.12 22.40
C ARG A 13 -3.35 -26.83 23.09
N PHE A 14 -4.65 -26.62 23.19
CA PHE A 14 -5.24 -25.50 23.93
C PHE A 14 -4.99 -25.69 25.43
N HIS A 15 -4.27 -24.75 26.05
CA HIS A 15 -4.01 -24.77 27.48
C HIS A 15 -4.81 -23.65 28.15
N LYS A 16 -5.38 -23.90 29.34
CA LYS A 16 -6.24 -22.91 30.05
C LYS A 16 -5.55 -21.57 30.30
N SER A 17 -4.21 -21.52 30.37
CA SER A 17 -3.46 -20.27 30.48
C SER A 17 -3.57 -19.37 29.25
N GLN A 18 -3.92 -19.91 28.08
CA GLN A 18 -4.11 -19.16 26.83
C GLN A 18 -5.39 -18.32 26.85
N ILE A 19 -6.36 -18.65 27.69
CA ILE A 19 -7.64 -17.93 27.79
C ILE A 19 -7.41 -16.44 28.04
N LYS A 20 -6.44 -16.08 28.90
CA LYS A 20 -6.08 -14.68 29.18
C LYS A 20 -5.61 -13.96 27.91
N PHE A 21 -4.76 -14.61 27.11
CA PHE A 21 -4.27 -14.05 25.85
C PHE A 21 -5.40 -13.93 24.81
N TYR A 22 -6.27 -14.95 24.70
CA TYR A 22 -7.42 -14.88 23.79
C TYR A 22 -8.38 -13.75 24.15
N ILE A 23 -8.66 -13.51 25.43
CA ILE A 23 -9.52 -12.39 25.87
C ILE A 23 -8.93 -11.05 25.40
N ILE A 24 -7.64 -10.82 25.65
CA ILE A 24 -6.96 -9.58 25.24
C ILE A 24 -6.98 -9.44 23.71
N LEU A 25 -6.64 -10.51 22.98
CA LEU A 25 -6.62 -10.52 21.52
C LEU A 25 -8.01 -10.29 20.90
N ILE A 26 -9.06 -10.85 21.49
CA ILE A 26 -10.45 -10.64 21.03
C ILE A 26 -10.84 -9.18 21.23
N ILE A 27 -10.55 -8.58 22.38
CA ILE A 27 -10.85 -7.15 22.63
C ILE A 27 -10.10 -6.27 21.63
N MET A 28 -8.80 -6.52 21.42
CA MET A 28 -8.01 -5.78 20.43
C MET A 28 -8.56 -5.97 19.01
N SER A 29 -8.95 -7.20 18.65
CA SER A 29 -9.52 -7.50 17.33
C SER A 29 -10.84 -6.77 17.10
N VAL A 30 -11.72 -6.71 18.11
CA VAL A 30 -12.98 -5.96 18.04
C VAL A 30 -12.69 -4.48 17.85
N VAL A 31 -11.78 -3.90 18.64
CA VAL A 31 -11.39 -2.48 18.53
C VAL A 31 -10.81 -2.16 17.14
N MET A 32 -9.94 -3.02 16.60
CA MET A 32 -9.35 -2.86 15.27
C MET A 32 -10.37 -3.07 14.13
N ALA A 33 -11.43 -3.85 14.36
CA ALA A 33 -12.50 -4.05 13.39
C ALA A 33 -13.49 -2.87 13.33
N LEU A 34 -13.59 -2.05 14.38
CA LEU A 34 -14.54 -0.93 14.44
C LEU A 34 -14.41 0.06 13.27
N PRO A 35 -13.21 0.54 12.86
CA PRO A 35 -13.09 1.45 11.72
C PRO A 35 -13.56 0.82 10.40
N ILE A 36 -13.34 -0.48 10.21
CA ILE A 36 -13.80 -1.19 9.02
C ILE A 36 -15.32 -1.22 9.01
N VAL A 37 -15.95 -1.67 10.11
CA VAL A 37 -17.41 -1.68 10.27
C VAL A 37 -17.99 -0.28 10.07
N PHE A 38 -17.29 0.75 10.55
CA PHE A 38 -17.70 2.14 10.40
C PHE A 38 -17.73 2.58 8.93
N ILE A 39 -16.71 2.26 8.13
CA ILE A 39 -16.69 2.58 6.68
C ILE A 39 -17.89 1.95 5.96
N PHE A 40 -18.18 0.67 6.24
CA PHE A 40 -19.35 0.00 5.67
C PHE A 40 -20.65 0.66 6.14
N CYS A 41 -20.83 0.89 7.45
CA CYS A 41 -22.04 1.53 7.96
C CYS A 41 -22.26 2.92 7.38
N GLN A 42 -21.21 3.73 7.26
CA GLN A 42 -21.30 5.10 6.78
C GLN A 42 -21.73 5.17 5.32
N ALA A 43 -21.25 4.26 4.47
CA ALA A 43 -21.61 4.22 3.05
C ALA A 43 -23.11 3.98 2.81
N PHE A 44 -23.77 3.21 3.69
CA PHE A 44 -25.19 2.89 3.60
C PHE A 44 -26.10 3.83 4.42
N LYS A 45 -25.56 4.82 5.15
CA LYS A 45 -26.39 5.79 5.90
C LYS A 45 -27.07 6.78 4.96
N PRO A 46 -28.37 7.04 5.11
CA PRO A 46 -29.01 8.15 4.42
C PRO A 46 -28.50 9.49 5.00
N ILE A 47 -28.69 10.57 4.26
CA ILE A 47 -28.05 11.86 4.54
C ILE A 47 -28.47 12.46 5.89
N ASP A 48 -29.71 12.22 6.31
CA ASP A 48 -30.26 12.61 7.61
C ASP A 48 -29.56 11.87 8.76
N GLU A 49 -29.15 10.61 8.56
CA GLU A 49 -28.38 9.86 9.56
C GLU A 49 -26.89 10.25 9.58
N LEU A 50 -26.34 10.69 8.45
CA LEU A 50 -24.95 11.20 8.35
C LEU A 50 -24.73 12.43 9.24
N PHE A 51 -25.72 13.32 9.31
CA PHE A 51 -25.67 14.57 10.09
C PHE A 51 -26.45 14.51 11.42
N ALA A 52 -26.96 13.33 11.81
CA ALA A 52 -27.71 13.19 13.05
C ALA A 52 -26.81 13.42 14.29
N TYR A 53 -27.33 14.18 15.25
CA TYR A 53 -26.70 14.35 16.56
C TYR A 53 -27.58 13.73 17.66
N PRO A 54 -27.03 12.85 18.53
CA PRO A 54 -25.65 12.37 18.57
C PRO A 54 -25.30 11.44 17.38
N PRO A 55 -24.03 11.39 16.92
CA PRO A 55 -23.60 10.53 15.82
C PRO A 55 -23.89 9.07 16.11
N LYS A 56 -24.66 8.42 15.23
CA LYS A 56 -24.96 6.99 15.34
C LYS A 56 -23.83 6.20 14.71
N PHE A 57 -23.29 5.21 15.41
CA PHE A 57 -22.24 4.34 14.86
C PHE A 57 -22.81 3.43 13.76
N PHE A 58 -23.84 2.66 14.10
CA PHE A 58 -24.54 1.76 13.19
C PHE A 58 -25.60 2.49 12.37
N VAL A 59 -25.76 2.08 11.11
CA VAL A 59 -26.86 2.53 10.25
C VAL A 59 -28.19 1.97 10.77
N ARG A 60 -29.23 2.81 10.84
CA ARG A 60 -30.58 2.36 11.24
C ARG A 60 -31.45 2.03 10.04
N ASN A 61 -31.41 2.87 9.01
CA ASN A 61 -32.17 2.67 7.77
C ASN A 61 -31.20 2.56 6.57
N PRO A 62 -30.64 1.36 6.30
CA PRO A 62 -29.70 1.18 5.18
C PRO A 62 -30.31 1.64 3.86
N SER A 63 -29.59 2.49 3.14
CA SER A 63 -30.02 3.05 1.86
C SER A 63 -28.91 2.99 0.82
N LEU A 64 -29.30 2.71 -0.43
CA LEU A 64 -28.42 2.79 -1.60
C LEU A 64 -28.47 4.17 -2.27
N SER A 65 -29.12 5.15 -1.65
CA SER A 65 -29.31 6.49 -2.22
C SER A 65 -27.99 7.19 -2.52
N ASN A 66 -26.99 7.09 -1.64
CA ASN A 66 -25.67 7.67 -1.84
C ASN A 66 -24.95 7.07 -3.05
N PHE A 67 -25.02 5.74 -3.23
CA PHE A 67 -24.46 5.06 -4.40
C PHE A 67 -25.17 5.49 -5.69
N ARG A 68 -26.51 5.54 -5.69
CA ARG A 68 -27.28 5.99 -6.86
C ARG A 68 -26.94 7.42 -7.25
N LYS A 69 -26.85 8.34 -6.27
CA LYS A 69 -26.45 9.73 -6.50
C LYS A 69 -25.01 9.82 -7.02
N LEU A 70 -24.10 9.05 -6.44
CA LEU A 70 -22.72 8.96 -6.87
C LEU A 70 -22.64 8.55 -8.35
N PHE A 71 -23.28 7.44 -8.73
CA PHE A 71 -23.29 6.97 -10.12
C PHE A 71 -24.00 7.95 -11.08
N ALA A 72 -25.08 8.61 -10.67
CA ALA A 72 -25.76 9.61 -11.50
C ALA A 72 -24.91 10.87 -11.74
N THR A 73 -24.25 11.39 -10.70
CA THR A 73 -23.30 12.51 -10.83
C THR A 73 -22.16 12.14 -11.77
N MET A 74 -21.71 10.90 -11.69
CA MET A 74 -20.65 10.40 -12.54
C MET A 74 -21.04 10.24 -14.01
N GLU A 75 -22.28 9.86 -14.32
CA GLU A 75 -22.80 9.79 -15.69
C GLU A 75 -22.88 11.17 -16.36
N THR A 76 -23.02 12.23 -15.57
CA THR A 76 -23.14 13.62 -16.05
C THR A 76 -21.78 14.29 -16.24
N SER A 77 -20.68 13.63 -15.88
CA SER A 77 -19.32 14.18 -16.02
C SER A 77 -18.86 14.21 -17.48
N ASN A 78 -18.10 15.24 -17.87
CA ASN A 78 -17.52 15.39 -19.21
C ASN A 78 -16.55 14.25 -19.57
N VAL A 79 -15.89 13.67 -18.57
CA VAL A 79 -14.96 12.55 -18.75
C VAL A 79 -15.61 11.27 -18.21
N PRO A 80 -15.65 10.18 -18.99
CA PRO A 80 -16.19 8.91 -18.51
C PRO A 80 -15.43 8.39 -17.28
N ILE A 81 -16.15 7.89 -16.26
CA ILE A 81 -15.59 7.28 -15.04
C ILE A 81 -14.55 6.20 -15.37
N ALA A 82 -14.83 5.42 -16.41
CA ALA A 82 -13.97 4.36 -16.89
C ALA A 82 -12.55 4.88 -17.18
N ARG A 83 -12.41 6.15 -17.60
CA ARG A 83 -11.11 6.80 -17.80
C ARG A 83 -10.38 7.06 -16.47
N TYR A 84 -11.04 7.64 -15.48
CA TYR A 84 -10.45 7.86 -14.15
C TYR A 84 -10.04 6.54 -13.47
N PHE A 85 -10.91 5.53 -13.57
CA PHE A 85 -10.64 4.19 -13.04
C PHE A 85 -9.49 3.52 -13.79
N PHE A 86 -9.47 3.60 -15.13
CA PHE A 86 -8.37 3.09 -15.94
C PHE A 86 -7.05 3.79 -15.59
N ASN A 87 -7.05 5.12 -15.46
CA ASN A 87 -5.86 5.87 -15.09
C ASN A 87 -5.31 5.42 -13.73
N SER A 88 -6.18 5.28 -12.73
CA SER A 88 -5.81 4.84 -11.39
C SER A 88 -5.32 3.39 -11.37
N LEU A 89 -6.00 2.48 -12.08
CA LEU A 89 -5.61 1.07 -12.16
C LEU A 89 -4.27 0.91 -12.91
N ALA A 90 -4.12 1.57 -14.05
CA ALA A 90 -2.91 1.53 -14.85
C ALA A 90 -1.72 2.14 -14.10
N SER A 91 -1.89 3.32 -13.48
CA SER A 91 -0.81 3.97 -12.73
C SER A 91 -0.40 3.12 -11.53
N THR A 92 -1.38 2.58 -10.79
CA THR A 92 -1.11 1.73 -9.62
C THR A 92 -0.39 0.45 -10.01
N LEU A 93 -0.84 -0.24 -11.05
CA LEU A 93 -0.20 -1.48 -11.50
C LEU A 93 1.23 -1.24 -11.98
N LEU A 94 1.45 -0.21 -12.79
CA LEU A 94 2.79 0.16 -13.26
C LEU A 94 3.71 0.52 -12.10
N THR A 95 3.23 1.35 -11.17
CA THR A 95 3.99 1.72 -9.97
C THR A 95 4.36 0.51 -9.13
N VAL A 96 3.42 -0.39 -8.84
CA VAL A 96 3.70 -1.61 -8.06
C VAL A 96 4.74 -2.48 -8.76
N VAL A 97 4.58 -2.75 -10.06
CA VAL A 97 5.50 -3.60 -10.83
C VAL A 97 6.91 -3.01 -10.87
N PHE A 98 7.03 -1.73 -11.22
CA PHE A 98 8.34 -1.07 -11.31
C PHE A 98 8.99 -0.91 -9.93
N THR A 99 8.23 -0.54 -8.90
CA THR A 99 8.75 -0.42 -7.53
C THR A 99 9.26 -1.77 -7.01
N LEU A 100 8.55 -2.87 -7.25
CA LEU A 100 9.01 -4.21 -6.88
C LEU A 100 10.25 -4.62 -7.66
N LEU A 101 10.29 -4.36 -8.97
CA LEU A 101 11.44 -4.69 -9.80
C LEU A 101 12.68 -3.92 -9.36
N ILE A 102 12.57 -2.60 -9.21
CA ILE A 102 13.68 -1.73 -8.80
C ILE A 102 14.13 -2.08 -7.39
N SER A 103 13.19 -2.20 -6.44
CA SER A 103 13.53 -2.47 -5.04
C SER A 103 14.10 -3.87 -4.82
N SER A 104 13.64 -4.87 -5.59
CA SER A 104 14.19 -6.23 -5.51
C SER A 104 15.60 -6.33 -6.08
N LEU A 105 15.87 -5.70 -7.24
CA LEU A 105 17.20 -5.67 -7.83
C LEU A 105 18.18 -4.86 -6.98
N ALA A 106 17.77 -3.66 -6.54
CA ALA A 106 18.59 -2.82 -5.67
C ALA A 106 18.83 -3.48 -4.31
N GLY A 107 17.79 -4.09 -3.72
CA GLY A 107 17.90 -4.84 -2.47
C GLY A 107 18.86 -6.02 -2.60
N TYR A 108 18.81 -6.76 -3.71
CA TYR A 108 19.73 -7.87 -3.97
C TYR A 108 21.18 -7.40 -4.12
N ALA A 109 21.41 -6.33 -4.91
CA ALA A 109 22.73 -5.76 -5.07
C ALA A 109 23.30 -5.25 -3.74
N LEU A 110 22.48 -4.55 -2.94
CA LEU A 110 22.89 -4.02 -1.64
C LEU A 110 23.08 -5.12 -0.60
N ALA A 111 22.31 -6.20 -0.61
CA ALA A 111 22.48 -7.30 0.33
C ALA A 111 23.69 -8.17 -0.05
N LYS A 112 23.73 -8.67 -1.29
CA LYS A 112 24.60 -9.80 -1.69
C LYS A 112 25.83 -9.43 -2.50
N LYS A 113 25.90 -8.23 -3.09
CA LYS A 113 27.12 -7.79 -3.79
C LYS A 113 28.03 -6.97 -2.87
N LYS A 114 29.33 -7.09 -3.11
CA LYS A 114 30.37 -6.32 -2.44
C LYS A 114 30.86 -5.23 -3.40
N PHE A 115 30.57 -3.96 -3.09
CA PHE A 115 31.07 -2.81 -3.85
C PHE A 115 31.28 -1.60 -2.92
N ARG A 116 32.20 -0.70 -3.29
CA ARG A 116 32.70 0.37 -2.42
C ARG A 116 31.62 1.33 -1.90
N LEU A 117 30.60 1.62 -2.70
CA LEU A 117 29.53 2.58 -2.37
C LEU A 117 28.31 1.97 -1.66
N LYS A 118 28.33 0.66 -1.36
CA LYS A 118 27.17 -0.06 -0.79
C LYS A 118 26.61 0.59 0.48
N ASN A 119 27.48 0.91 1.43
CA ASN A 119 27.07 1.50 2.71
C ASN A 119 26.56 2.94 2.53
N PHE A 120 27.16 3.72 1.62
CA PHE A 120 26.72 5.07 1.33
C PHE A 120 25.30 5.08 0.74
N VAL A 121 25.05 4.25 -0.28
CA VAL A 121 23.72 4.16 -0.93
C VAL A 121 22.65 3.68 0.06
N PHE A 122 22.97 2.68 0.88
CA PHE A 122 22.01 2.19 1.88
C PHE A 122 21.73 3.21 2.99
N ASN A 123 22.76 3.94 3.46
CA ASN A 123 22.58 5.01 4.43
C ASN A 123 21.77 6.17 3.85
N MET A 124 21.99 6.53 2.58
CA MET A 124 21.19 7.54 1.88
C MET A 124 19.72 7.12 1.80
N ASN A 125 19.43 5.87 1.47
CA ASN A 125 18.05 5.34 1.51
C ASN A 125 17.45 5.39 2.92
N THR A 126 18.24 5.09 3.94
CA THR A 126 17.79 5.12 5.34
C THR A 126 17.49 6.55 5.79
N LEU A 127 18.31 7.53 5.39
CA LEU A 127 18.05 8.95 5.64
C LEU A 127 16.78 9.42 4.91
N ALA A 128 16.52 8.93 3.70
CA ALA A 128 15.30 9.24 2.96
C ALA A 128 14.01 8.81 3.70
N LEU A 129 14.07 7.80 4.58
CA LEU A 129 12.94 7.40 5.43
C LEU A 129 12.56 8.46 6.46
N MET A 130 13.47 9.36 6.81
CA MET A 130 13.26 10.39 7.84
C MET A 130 12.65 11.68 7.27
N PHE A 131 12.59 11.83 5.95
CA PHE A 131 12.05 13.03 5.32
C PHE A 131 10.53 13.05 5.35
N VAL A 132 9.98 14.22 5.67
CA VAL A 132 8.54 14.48 5.60
C VAL A 132 8.16 14.73 4.13
N PRO A 133 7.16 14.02 3.56
CA PRO A 133 6.78 14.17 2.15
C PRO A 133 6.45 15.61 1.74
N THR A 134 5.85 16.39 2.65
CA THR A 134 5.49 17.79 2.40
C THR A 134 6.72 18.70 2.18
N ALA A 135 7.84 18.42 2.84
CA ALA A 135 9.05 19.24 2.73
C ALA A 135 9.69 19.16 1.33
N VAL A 136 9.51 18.03 0.65
CA VAL A 136 10.05 17.79 -0.70
C VAL A 136 9.03 18.07 -1.80
N MET A 137 7.83 18.56 -1.48
CA MET A 137 6.75 18.76 -2.44
C MET A 137 7.10 19.82 -3.51
N ILE A 138 7.60 20.99 -3.09
CA ILE A 138 7.98 22.08 -4.02
C ILE A 138 9.18 21.65 -4.89
N PRO A 139 10.30 21.14 -4.33
CA PRO A 139 11.40 20.62 -5.16
C PRO A 139 10.95 19.56 -6.16
N LYS A 140 10.08 18.63 -5.73
CA LYS A 140 9.53 17.58 -6.61
C LYS A 140 8.73 18.17 -7.78
N TYR A 141 7.95 19.22 -7.53
CA TYR A 141 7.23 19.93 -8.59
C TYR A 141 8.16 20.58 -9.61
N LEU A 142 9.20 21.28 -9.15
CA LEU A 142 10.16 21.93 -10.05
C LEU A 142 10.84 20.91 -10.97
N VAL A 143 11.26 19.76 -10.44
CA VAL A 143 11.87 18.67 -11.24
C VAL A 143 10.89 18.13 -12.28
N ILE A 144 9.62 17.90 -11.91
CA ILE A 144 8.60 17.39 -12.85
C ILE A 144 8.33 18.41 -13.97
N ASN A 145 8.31 19.70 -13.63
CA ASN A 145 8.13 20.78 -14.58
C ASN A 145 9.32 20.90 -15.55
N GLU A 146 10.56 20.84 -15.06
CA GLU A 146 11.76 20.86 -15.89
C GLU A 146 11.86 19.64 -16.82
N LEU A 147 11.39 18.48 -16.36
CA LEU A 147 11.29 17.27 -17.19
C LEU A 147 10.16 17.34 -18.24
N GLY A 148 9.35 18.39 -18.25
CA GLY A 148 8.23 18.55 -19.19
C GLY A 148 7.13 17.50 -19.01
N LEU A 149 7.01 16.91 -17.82
CA LEU A 149 6.05 15.86 -17.53
C LEU A 149 4.68 16.41 -17.09
N ILE A 150 4.52 17.72 -16.90
CA ILE A 150 3.26 18.34 -16.51
C ILE A 150 2.14 17.94 -17.49
N ASP A 151 0.97 17.63 -16.93
CA ASP A 151 -0.20 17.14 -17.63
C ASP A 151 -0.01 15.80 -18.38
N ASN A 152 1.00 15.01 -18.00
CA ASN A 152 1.27 13.68 -18.56
C ASN A 152 0.88 12.56 -17.59
N PHE A 153 0.34 11.46 -18.10
CA PHE A 153 0.02 10.24 -17.34
C PHE A 153 1.21 9.71 -16.52
N TRP A 154 2.44 9.82 -17.04
CA TRP A 154 3.65 9.31 -16.39
C TRP A 154 3.95 9.96 -15.03
N VAL A 155 3.36 11.12 -14.74
CA VAL A 155 3.53 11.78 -13.44
C VAL A 155 2.89 10.99 -12.29
N HIS A 156 1.92 10.12 -12.57
CA HIS A 156 1.37 9.23 -11.55
C HIS A 156 2.31 8.08 -11.20
N VAL A 157 3.26 7.76 -12.08
CA VAL A 157 4.12 6.58 -11.95
C VAL A 157 5.52 6.98 -11.48
N ILE A 158 6.21 7.82 -12.24
CA ILE A 158 7.66 8.10 -12.06
C ILE A 158 7.99 8.58 -10.64
N PRO A 159 7.31 9.59 -10.07
CA PRO A 159 7.61 10.09 -8.74
C PRO A 159 7.28 9.07 -7.63
N ALA A 160 6.34 8.15 -7.89
CA ALA A 160 5.89 7.14 -6.94
C ALA A 160 6.76 5.87 -6.94
N LEU A 161 7.69 5.72 -7.90
CA LEU A 161 8.62 4.58 -7.95
C LEU A 161 9.60 4.55 -6.77
N ALA A 162 9.93 5.73 -6.24
CA ALA A 162 10.84 5.88 -5.12
C ALA A 162 10.12 5.51 -3.82
N LEU A 163 10.29 4.27 -3.36
CA LEU A 163 9.75 3.78 -2.08
C LEU A 163 10.89 3.34 -1.15
N PRO A 164 11.50 4.25 -0.36
CA PRO A 164 12.67 3.93 0.46
C PRO A 164 12.42 2.80 1.47
N VAL A 165 11.19 2.73 2.00
CA VAL A 165 10.78 1.65 2.93
C VAL A 165 10.77 0.29 2.24
N GLY A 166 10.41 0.26 0.95
CA GLY A 166 10.41 -0.96 0.15
C GLY A 166 11.81 -1.52 -0.02
N LEU A 167 12.77 -0.67 -0.41
CA LEU A 167 14.17 -1.05 -0.53
C LEU A 167 14.76 -1.49 0.81
N PHE A 168 14.44 -0.77 1.88
CA PHE A 168 14.91 -1.10 3.23
C PHE A 168 14.44 -2.49 3.67
N LEU A 169 13.12 -2.77 3.58
CA LEU A 169 12.55 -4.04 4.00
C LEU A 169 13.10 -5.21 3.18
N ILE A 170 13.18 -5.07 1.86
CA ILE A 170 13.69 -6.13 0.99
C ILE A 170 15.16 -6.42 1.30
N LYS A 171 15.99 -5.38 1.43
CA LYS A 171 17.40 -5.55 1.78
C LYS A 171 17.56 -6.23 3.13
N GLN A 172 16.85 -5.79 4.17
CA GLN A 172 16.92 -6.38 5.52
C GLN A 172 16.57 -7.88 5.51
N PHE A 173 15.57 -8.27 4.74
CA PHE A 173 15.23 -9.68 4.58
C PHE A 173 16.29 -10.44 3.77
N MET A 174 16.75 -9.89 2.65
CA MET A 174 17.77 -10.54 1.81
C MET A 174 19.10 -10.72 2.54
N ASP A 175 19.45 -9.85 3.50
CA ASP A 175 20.63 -10.05 4.35
C ASP A 175 20.55 -11.34 5.18
N GLN A 176 19.36 -11.79 5.56
CA GLN A 176 19.15 -13.02 6.34
C GLN A 176 19.33 -14.31 5.52
N ILE A 177 19.31 -14.22 4.18
CA ILE A 177 19.53 -15.38 3.30
C ILE A 177 21.00 -15.81 3.43
N PRO A 178 21.34 -17.06 3.75
CA PRO A 178 22.75 -17.48 3.87
C PRO A 178 23.54 -17.29 2.57
N ASP A 179 24.74 -16.72 2.65
CA ASP A 179 25.62 -16.54 1.49
C ASP A 179 26.11 -17.89 0.93
N GLU A 180 26.22 -18.91 1.79
CA GLU A 180 26.57 -20.30 1.43
C GLU A 180 25.64 -20.88 0.36
N LEU A 181 24.35 -20.53 0.40
CA LEU A 181 23.37 -20.96 -0.61
C LEU A 181 23.68 -20.38 -2.00
N LEU A 182 24.16 -19.14 -2.04
CA LEU A 182 24.54 -18.46 -3.28
C LEU A 182 25.86 -19.00 -3.82
N GLU A 183 26.79 -19.34 -2.94
CA GLU A 183 28.08 -19.94 -3.30
C GLU A 183 27.89 -21.35 -3.86
N ALA A 184 27.05 -22.18 -3.24
CA ALA A 184 26.68 -23.49 -3.75
C ALA A 184 26.11 -23.41 -5.17
N ALA A 185 25.17 -22.49 -5.41
CA ALA A 185 24.59 -22.30 -6.74
C ALA A 185 25.63 -21.86 -7.80
N ARG A 186 26.66 -21.09 -7.41
CA ARG A 186 27.76 -20.70 -8.31
C ARG A 186 28.67 -21.89 -8.62
N ILE A 187 28.90 -22.79 -7.67
CA ILE A 187 29.65 -24.03 -7.88
C ILE A 187 28.91 -24.93 -8.89
N ASP A 188 27.57 -24.97 -8.82
CA ASP A 188 26.70 -25.65 -9.80
C ASP A 188 26.63 -24.95 -11.17
N GLY A 189 27.39 -23.88 -11.39
CA GLY A 189 27.46 -23.16 -12.67
C GLY A 189 26.29 -22.20 -12.93
N ALA A 190 25.47 -21.89 -11.91
CA ALA A 190 24.35 -20.96 -12.08
C ALA A 190 24.85 -19.52 -12.32
N LYS A 191 24.33 -18.88 -13.39
CA LYS A 191 24.56 -17.45 -13.65
C LYS A 191 23.83 -16.59 -12.62
N GLU A 192 24.32 -15.36 -12.40
CA GLU A 192 23.74 -14.44 -11.42
C GLU A 192 22.25 -14.16 -11.63
N ARG A 193 21.80 -14.05 -12.90
CA ARG A 193 20.38 -13.89 -13.24
C ARG A 193 19.55 -15.10 -12.74
N THR A 194 20.08 -16.30 -12.91
CA THR A 194 19.45 -17.54 -12.43
C THR A 194 19.38 -17.56 -10.91
N ILE A 195 20.46 -17.19 -10.23
CA ILE A 195 20.51 -17.11 -8.76
C ILE A 195 19.45 -16.13 -8.25
N PHE A 196 19.37 -14.93 -8.86
CA PHE A 196 18.37 -13.93 -8.47
C PHE A 196 16.94 -14.44 -8.70
N PHE A 197 16.58 -14.84 -9.92
CA PHE A 197 15.19 -15.16 -10.26
C PHE A 197 14.70 -16.51 -9.71
N ARG A 198 15.59 -17.52 -9.57
CA ARG A 198 15.19 -18.87 -9.14
C ARG A 198 15.45 -19.17 -7.67
N ILE A 199 16.34 -18.45 -7.00
CA ILE A 199 16.71 -18.72 -5.61
C ILE A 199 16.27 -17.56 -4.72
N VAL A 200 16.82 -16.36 -4.95
CA VAL A 200 16.65 -15.24 -4.02
C VAL A 200 15.24 -14.64 -4.09
N LEU A 201 14.71 -14.43 -5.29
CA LEU A 201 13.40 -13.82 -5.49
C LEU A 201 12.26 -14.69 -4.90
N PRO A 202 12.22 -16.02 -5.09
CA PRO A 202 11.23 -16.88 -4.45
C PRO A 202 11.34 -16.90 -2.92
N LEU A 203 12.56 -16.92 -2.37
CA LEU A 203 12.78 -16.82 -0.92
C LEU A 203 12.32 -15.48 -0.35
N SER A 204 12.42 -14.41 -1.15
CA SER A 204 11.99 -13.05 -0.81
C SER A 204 10.51 -12.78 -1.09
N LYS A 205 9.67 -13.80 -1.35
CA LYS A 205 8.23 -13.61 -1.62
C LYS A 205 7.51 -12.88 -0.47
N SER A 206 7.94 -13.14 0.75
CA SER A 206 7.39 -12.57 1.97
C SER A 206 7.54 -11.03 2.02
N PRO A 207 8.77 -10.46 2.03
CA PRO A 207 8.94 -9.01 2.01
C PRO A 207 8.39 -8.37 0.72
N LEU A 208 8.46 -9.05 -0.43
CA LEU A 208 7.89 -8.53 -1.68
C LEU A 208 6.38 -8.32 -1.60
N ALA A 209 5.65 -9.22 -0.93
CA ALA A 209 4.21 -9.04 -0.71
C ALA A 209 3.94 -7.80 0.16
N THR A 210 4.73 -7.61 1.23
CA THR A 210 4.62 -6.42 2.09
C THR A 210 4.87 -5.14 1.30
N VAL A 211 5.94 -5.09 0.49
CA VAL A 211 6.23 -3.93 -0.36
C VAL A 211 5.16 -3.71 -1.43
N ALA A 212 4.59 -4.78 -2.00
CA ALA A 212 3.52 -4.69 -2.98
C ALA A 212 2.27 -4.02 -2.39
N ILE A 213 1.87 -4.39 -1.17
CA ILE A 213 0.72 -3.78 -0.47
C ILE A 213 1.00 -2.31 -0.23
N LEU A 214 2.17 -1.96 0.31
CA LEU A 214 2.53 -0.57 0.59
C LEU A 214 2.52 0.26 -0.70
N ALA A 215 3.17 -0.23 -1.76
CA ALA A 215 3.20 0.45 -3.06
C ALA A 215 1.79 0.59 -3.66
N PHE A 216 0.95 -0.44 -3.55
CA PHE A 216 -0.44 -0.38 -4.01
C PHE A 216 -1.23 0.67 -3.24
N GLN A 217 -1.17 0.66 -1.90
CA GLN A 217 -1.89 1.61 -1.06
C GLN A 217 -1.44 3.04 -1.33
N THR A 218 -0.14 3.28 -1.51
CA THR A 218 0.35 4.60 -1.86
C THR A 218 -0.17 5.03 -3.22
N ALA A 219 -0.02 4.21 -4.27
CA ALA A 219 -0.40 4.61 -5.63
C ALA A 219 -1.93 4.69 -5.84
N TRP A 220 -2.69 3.75 -5.29
CA TRP A 220 -4.15 3.68 -5.45
C TRP A 220 -4.87 4.84 -4.79
N ASN A 221 -4.39 5.30 -3.63
CA ASN A 221 -5.03 6.35 -2.85
C ASN A 221 -4.41 7.75 -3.08
N THR A 222 -3.43 7.89 -3.98
CA THR A 222 -2.75 9.17 -4.20
C THR A 222 -3.66 10.17 -4.90
N ILE A 223 -3.79 11.35 -4.30
CA ILE A 223 -4.43 12.53 -4.90
C ILE A 223 -3.41 13.57 -5.38
N ASP A 224 -2.24 13.62 -4.73
CA ASP A 224 -1.19 14.64 -4.96
C ASP A 224 -0.76 14.75 -6.41
N ALA A 225 -0.61 13.63 -7.10
CA ALA A 225 -0.14 13.65 -8.48
C ALA A 225 -1.15 14.33 -9.42
N SER A 226 -2.45 14.10 -9.19
CA SER A 226 -3.51 14.73 -9.98
C SER A 226 -3.76 16.18 -9.58
N SER A 227 -3.59 16.52 -8.29
CA SER A 227 -3.83 17.89 -7.82
C SER A 227 -2.69 18.85 -8.15
N LEU A 228 -1.45 18.37 -8.17
CA LEU A 228 -0.27 19.22 -8.34
C LEU A 228 0.24 19.29 -9.78
N TYR A 229 0.05 18.23 -10.59
CA TYR A 229 0.75 18.11 -11.87
C TYR A 229 -0.15 17.91 -13.08
N VAL A 230 -1.45 17.71 -12.88
CA VAL A 230 -2.39 17.41 -13.97
C VAL A 230 -3.40 18.55 -14.07
N ASN A 231 -3.58 19.08 -15.29
CA ASN A 231 -4.54 20.14 -15.57
C ASN A 231 -5.75 19.59 -16.33
N SER A 232 -5.55 18.58 -17.16
CA SER A 232 -6.60 17.92 -17.95
C SER A 232 -7.36 16.88 -17.13
N GLU A 233 -8.68 16.97 -17.13
CA GLU A 233 -9.57 15.98 -16.48
C GLU A 233 -9.32 14.56 -17.00
N VAL A 234 -8.90 14.40 -18.25
CA VAL A 234 -8.66 13.10 -18.91
C VAL A 234 -7.51 12.32 -18.28
N ASN A 235 -6.58 13.01 -17.60
CA ASN A 235 -5.40 12.43 -16.97
C ASN A 235 -5.51 12.33 -15.45
N GLN A 236 -6.63 12.75 -14.87
CA GLN A 236 -6.86 12.65 -13.43
C GLN A 236 -7.14 11.20 -13.01
N THR A 237 -6.84 10.90 -11.75
CA THR A 237 -7.07 9.58 -11.15
C THR A 237 -8.44 9.48 -10.48
N PHE A 238 -8.91 8.25 -10.32
CA PHE A 238 -10.15 7.95 -9.59
C PHE A 238 -10.13 8.47 -8.15
N ALA A 239 -9.02 8.31 -7.42
CA ALA A 239 -8.87 8.83 -6.05
C ALA A 239 -9.07 10.34 -5.99
N PHE A 240 -8.46 11.09 -6.92
CA PHE A 240 -8.62 12.53 -7.01
C PHE A 240 -10.06 12.92 -7.29
N TYR A 241 -10.70 12.32 -8.29
CA TYR A 241 -12.10 12.60 -8.61
C TYR A 241 -13.04 12.34 -7.42
N MET A 242 -12.84 11.25 -6.66
CA MET A 242 -13.65 10.99 -5.46
C MET A 242 -13.47 12.07 -4.38
N SER A 243 -12.28 12.67 -4.30
CA SER A 243 -12.00 13.71 -3.32
C SER A 243 -12.69 15.04 -3.64
N THR A 244 -13.06 15.30 -4.89
CA THR A 244 -13.73 16.55 -5.31
C THR A 244 -15.25 16.52 -5.11
N LEU A 245 -15.82 15.36 -4.75
CA LEU A 245 -17.27 15.19 -4.56
C LEU A 245 -17.84 16.03 -3.42
N THR A 246 -17.02 16.37 -2.42
CA THR A 246 -17.43 17.21 -1.28
C THR A 246 -17.20 18.70 -1.52
N THR A 247 -16.53 19.08 -2.60
CA THR A 247 -16.17 20.47 -2.90
C THR A 247 -16.91 21.01 -4.13
N THR A 248 -17.51 20.13 -4.93
CA THR A 248 -18.18 20.48 -6.17
C THR A 248 -19.70 20.41 -5.99
N GLY A 249 -20.35 21.55 -5.74
CA GLY A 249 -21.81 21.66 -5.72
C GLY A 249 -22.43 21.66 -4.32
N ASN A 250 -23.37 20.74 -4.06
CA ASN A 250 -24.08 20.68 -2.77
C ASN A 250 -23.29 19.87 -1.76
N ASP A 251 -22.60 20.55 -0.85
CA ASP A 251 -21.73 19.94 0.18
C ASP A 251 -22.43 18.84 0.98
N VAL A 252 -23.71 19.04 1.33
CA VAL A 252 -24.49 18.07 2.13
C VAL A 252 -24.65 16.77 1.35
N VAL A 253 -25.01 16.86 0.08
CA VAL A 253 -25.12 15.68 -0.82
C VAL A 253 -23.75 15.08 -1.12
N GLY A 254 -22.74 15.93 -1.26
CA GLY A 254 -21.33 15.57 -1.44
C GLY A 254 -20.82 14.66 -0.32
N GLN A 255 -21.16 14.94 0.94
CA GLN A 255 -20.76 14.09 2.08
C GLN A 255 -21.34 12.67 1.99
N GLY A 256 -22.59 12.53 1.55
CA GLY A 256 -23.20 11.21 1.34
C GLY A 256 -22.51 10.43 0.20
N MET A 257 -22.23 11.10 -0.91
CA MET A 257 -21.48 10.52 -2.03
C MET A 257 -20.04 10.14 -1.63
N ALA A 258 -19.37 10.97 -0.84
CA ALA A 258 -18.02 10.72 -0.34
C ALA A 258 -17.97 9.49 0.59
N ALA A 259 -19.00 9.27 1.42
CA ALA A 259 -19.10 8.06 2.23
C ALA A 259 -19.19 6.78 1.37
N ALA A 260 -19.97 6.81 0.28
CA ALA A 260 -20.03 5.71 -0.68
C ALA A 260 -18.69 5.52 -1.43
N ALA A 261 -18.08 6.63 -1.87
CA ALA A 261 -16.79 6.63 -2.54
C ALA A 261 -15.67 6.05 -1.66
N ALA A 262 -15.66 6.38 -0.36
CA ALA A 262 -14.70 5.85 0.60
C ALA A 262 -14.77 4.31 0.70
N LEU A 263 -15.96 3.72 0.70
CA LEU A 263 -16.11 2.26 0.67
C LEU A 263 -15.58 1.67 -0.65
N ILE A 264 -15.89 2.29 -1.78
CA ILE A 264 -15.40 1.84 -3.11
C ILE A 264 -13.87 1.88 -3.16
N MET A 265 -13.25 2.94 -2.65
CA MET A 265 -11.78 3.07 -2.57
C MET A 265 -11.14 2.08 -1.60
N PHE A 266 -11.84 1.72 -0.52
CA PHE A 266 -11.36 0.78 0.50
C PHE A 266 -11.35 -0.68 0.02
N ILE A 267 -12.36 -1.10 -0.76
CA ILE A 267 -12.53 -2.50 -1.17
C ILE A 267 -11.28 -3.10 -1.85
N PRO A 268 -10.65 -2.46 -2.86
CA PRO A 268 -9.45 -3.00 -3.50
C PRO A 268 -8.27 -3.21 -2.54
N ASN A 269 -8.06 -2.26 -1.61
CA ASN A 269 -7.02 -2.37 -0.58
C ASN A 269 -7.28 -3.59 0.34
N LEU A 270 -8.53 -3.79 0.75
CA LEU A 270 -8.94 -4.93 1.57
C LEU A 270 -8.72 -6.26 0.84
N ILE A 271 -9.13 -6.35 -0.44
CA ILE A 271 -8.97 -7.57 -1.25
C ILE A 271 -7.50 -7.95 -1.36
N ILE A 272 -6.63 -6.99 -1.71
CA ILE A 272 -5.19 -7.24 -1.84
C ILE A 272 -4.59 -7.70 -0.51
N PHE A 273 -4.97 -7.05 0.60
CA PHE A 273 -4.53 -7.47 1.93
C PHE A 273 -4.95 -8.92 2.22
N ILE A 274 -6.22 -9.30 2.01
CA ILE A 274 -6.71 -10.67 2.27
C ILE A 274 -5.95 -11.70 1.42
N VAL A 275 -5.65 -11.38 0.16
CA VAL A 275 -4.89 -12.26 -0.74
C VAL A 275 -3.42 -12.41 -0.28
N MET A 276 -2.82 -11.34 0.26
CA MET A 276 -1.39 -11.30 0.61
C MET A 276 -1.10 -11.47 2.12
N GLN A 277 -2.12 -11.56 2.99
CA GLN A 277 -1.97 -11.52 4.45
C GLN A 277 -1.03 -12.61 4.97
N LYS A 278 -1.04 -13.81 4.37
CA LYS A 278 -0.18 -14.92 4.80
C LYS A 278 1.29 -14.54 4.70
N GLN A 279 1.69 -13.95 3.57
CA GLN A 279 3.06 -13.52 3.32
C GLN A 279 3.46 -12.34 4.22
N VAL A 280 2.53 -11.43 4.51
CA VAL A 280 2.78 -10.31 5.44
C VAL A 280 3.05 -10.83 6.86
N MET A 281 2.24 -11.78 7.34
CA MET A 281 2.44 -12.40 8.66
C MET A 281 3.80 -13.11 8.74
N ASP A 282 4.19 -13.82 7.67
CA ASP A 282 5.50 -14.47 7.59
C ASP A 282 6.64 -13.43 7.65
N THR A 283 6.48 -12.25 7.05
CA THR A 283 7.50 -11.18 7.10
C THR A 283 7.65 -10.64 8.51
N MET A 284 6.54 -10.35 9.19
CA MET A 284 6.55 -9.80 10.55
C MET A 284 7.15 -10.77 11.57
N ALA A 285 6.89 -12.07 11.41
CA ALA A 285 7.48 -13.11 12.27
C ALA A 285 9.01 -13.16 12.19
N HIS A 286 9.60 -12.90 11.01
CA HIS A 286 11.06 -12.94 10.82
C HIS A 286 11.74 -11.57 11.05
N SER A 287 11.00 -10.47 10.92
CA SER A 287 11.52 -9.11 11.19
C SER A 287 11.54 -8.76 12.67
N GLY A 288 10.68 -9.38 13.49
CA GLY A 288 10.59 -9.14 14.94
C GLY A 288 11.54 -9.97 15.81
N ILE A 289 12.19 -10.98 15.24
CA ILE A 289 13.20 -11.80 15.93
C ILE A 289 14.57 -11.16 15.62
N LYS A 290 15.00 -10.25 16.49
CA LYS A 290 16.40 -9.85 16.64
C LYS A 290 16.86 -10.17 18.05
#